data_AF-A3YI19-F1
#
_entry.id   AF-A3YI19-F1
#
_cell.length_a   1.000
_cell.length_b   1.000
_cell.length_c   1.000
_cell.angle_alpha   90.00
_cell.angle_beta   90.00
_cell.angle_gamma   90.00
#
_symmetry.space_group_name_H-M   'P 1'
#
loop_
_entity.id
_entity.type
_entity.pdbx_description
1 polymer ?
#
loop_
_entity_poly.entity_id
_entity_poly.type
_entity_poly.pdbx_seq_one_letter_code
_entity_poly.pdbx_strand_id
1 'polypeptide(L)'
;MIKKFFAIALIIYGSSASAQMIEAQGQAIIYNEDIADARYRATEQALKQAVLQANARVISQETFSNGEIESASTVRGAGMTHSTNILKEERINDILTVVVAAEVTPEHICSNGATNLYRKLIGVTSFALQTPQQANLGSIHNAPRLVPRDLVDEINKQGFLRALAATNIQIYPDLINAPTSNNPDGSLTDVARIGEDLGVQYVVSGVIRDIGPVNELEPNKANVFKNFKHEENKTSGPRNFAIDIYLYDGFSGALLFEQSYFESGEWNLDKSIRTGYGSPRFKNTHFGKIAKQVLWQAALDTSSRLRCQPFMANIFRTEGNRVHINAGSIAGIKLDDTFGVYRRYQVFNQLQNPLTQLNNANIKITIKQVQPNFSIGELNIDARILNVQQQDVVIAW
;
A
#
# COMPACT_ATOMS: atom_id res chain seq x y z
N MET A 1 -0.48 50.83 58.84
CA MET A 1 0.17 50.54 57.54
C MET A 1 0.53 49.07 57.48
N ILE A 2 -0.32 48.22 56.90
CA ILE A 2 -0.06 46.77 56.75
C ILE A 2 0.27 46.54 55.27
N LYS A 3 1.55 46.27 54.98
CA LYS A 3 2.03 45.89 53.64
C LYS A 3 1.63 44.42 53.40
N LYS A 4 0.68 44.18 52.49
CA LYS A 4 0.42 42.84 51.94
C LYS A 4 1.40 42.58 50.81
N PHE A 5 2.33 41.65 51.02
CA PHE A 5 3.15 41.05 49.98
C PHE A 5 2.29 40.12 49.13
N PHE A 6 2.20 40.39 47.83
CA PHE A 6 1.53 39.54 46.85
C PHE A 6 2.58 38.55 46.32
N ALA A 7 2.52 37.30 46.76
CA ALA A 7 3.34 36.23 46.20
C ALA A 7 2.64 35.71 44.93
N ILE A 8 3.21 35.99 43.77
CA ILE A 8 2.78 35.47 42.47
C ILE A 8 3.27 34.02 42.37
N ALA A 9 2.34 33.06 42.42
CA ALA A 9 2.62 31.65 42.17
C ALA A 9 2.73 31.41 40.66
N LEU A 10 3.95 31.12 40.20
CA LEU A 10 4.25 30.73 38.82
C LEU A 10 3.84 29.26 38.65
N ILE A 11 2.63 29.01 38.13
CA ILE A 11 2.17 27.67 37.77
C ILE A 11 2.86 27.28 36.46
N ILE A 12 3.88 26.44 36.58
CA ILE A 12 4.53 25.78 35.44
C ILE A 12 3.53 24.73 34.94
N TYR A 13 2.78 25.07 33.89
CA TYR A 13 2.03 24.08 33.12
C TYR A 13 3.05 23.26 32.34
N GLY A 14 3.45 22.12 32.90
CA GLY A 14 4.21 21.11 32.17
C GLY A 14 3.28 20.44 31.16
N SER A 15 3.46 20.75 29.88
CA SER A 15 2.83 20.00 28.79
C SER A 15 3.33 18.55 28.85
N SER A 16 2.48 17.61 29.26
CA SER A 16 2.80 16.20 29.15
C SER A 16 2.82 15.83 27.67
N ALA A 17 4.02 15.64 27.11
CA ALA A 17 4.18 14.98 25.83
C ALA A 17 3.80 13.51 26.03
N SER A 18 2.56 13.14 25.66
CA SER A 18 2.12 11.75 25.71
C SER A 18 2.68 11.01 24.50
N ALA A 19 3.77 10.30 24.71
CA ALA A 19 4.19 9.28 23.77
C ALA A 19 3.22 8.09 23.84
N GLN A 20 2.76 7.63 22.67
CA GLN A 20 1.80 6.55 22.61
C GLN A 20 2.52 5.23 22.34
N MET A 21 2.27 4.24 23.21
CA MET A 21 2.70 2.86 22.98
C MET A 21 1.75 2.20 21.98
N ILE A 22 2.31 1.68 20.89
CA ILE A 22 1.59 0.88 19.89
C ILE A 22 2.12 -0.54 19.94
N GLU A 23 1.22 -1.50 20.08
CA GLU A 23 1.54 -2.92 19.92
C GLU A 23 1.34 -3.34 18.48
N ALA A 24 2.38 -3.89 17.87
CA ALA A 24 2.35 -4.33 16.48
C ALA A 24 3.02 -5.69 16.30
N GLN A 25 2.66 -6.37 15.23
CA GLN A 25 3.12 -7.72 14.92
C GLN A 25 3.98 -7.72 13.66
N GLY A 26 5.04 -8.49 13.68
CA GLY A 26 5.84 -8.81 12.50
C GLY A 26 6.00 -10.32 12.36
N GLN A 27 6.24 -10.80 11.16
CA GLN A 27 6.57 -12.21 10.95
C GLN A 27 7.73 -12.32 9.96
N ALA A 28 8.53 -13.37 10.06
CA ALA A 28 9.58 -13.64 9.09
C ALA A 28 9.75 -15.14 8.92
N ILE A 29 10.08 -15.54 7.70
CA ILE A 29 10.44 -16.93 7.39
C ILE A 29 11.86 -17.18 7.91
N ILE A 30 12.07 -18.27 8.63
CA ILE A 30 13.35 -18.70 9.18
C ILE A 30 14.11 -19.45 8.09
N TYR A 31 15.29 -18.96 7.70
CA TYR A 31 16.16 -19.64 6.76
C TYR A 31 17.30 -20.33 7.50
N ASN A 32 17.62 -21.57 7.13
CA ASN A 32 18.77 -22.31 7.66
C ASN A 32 18.84 -22.32 9.20
N GLU A 33 17.67 -22.33 9.87
CA GLU A 33 17.53 -22.24 11.33
C GLU A 33 18.09 -20.96 11.97
N ASP A 34 18.37 -19.91 11.17
CA ASP A 34 18.79 -18.61 11.69
C ASP A 34 17.62 -17.82 12.27
N ILE A 35 17.34 -18.11 13.54
CA ILE A 35 16.28 -17.43 14.31
C ILE A 35 16.65 -15.96 14.57
N ALA A 36 17.95 -15.61 14.64
CA ALA A 36 18.37 -14.26 14.93
C ALA A 36 18.06 -13.31 13.76
N ASP A 37 18.36 -13.73 12.53
CA ASP A 37 17.96 -13.01 11.32
C ASP A 37 16.43 -12.90 11.21
N ALA A 38 15.71 -14.02 11.40
CA ALA A 38 14.25 -14.01 11.36
C ALA A 38 13.65 -13.06 12.41
N ARG A 39 14.22 -13.00 13.62
CA ARG A 39 13.78 -12.07 14.68
C ARG A 39 14.03 -10.63 14.28
N TYR A 40 15.19 -10.33 13.70
CA TYR A 40 15.50 -9.00 13.21
C TYR A 40 14.50 -8.56 12.14
N ARG A 41 14.28 -9.37 11.10
CA ARG A 41 13.32 -9.07 10.03
C ARG A 41 11.87 -8.97 10.52
N ALA A 42 11.45 -9.86 11.42
CA ALA A 42 10.13 -9.79 12.02
C ALA A 42 9.97 -8.52 12.87
N THR A 43 10.98 -8.13 13.64
CA THR A 43 10.97 -6.88 14.42
C THR A 43 10.86 -5.66 13.50
N GLU A 44 11.64 -5.60 12.42
CA GLU A 44 11.56 -4.54 11.41
C GLU A 44 10.16 -4.44 10.78
N GLN A 45 9.53 -5.57 10.44
CA GLN A 45 8.14 -5.58 9.97
C GLN A 45 7.15 -5.07 11.01
N ALA A 46 7.31 -5.49 12.27
CA ALA A 46 6.46 -5.06 13.37
C ALA A 46 6.55 -3.54 13.57
N LEU A 47 7.76 -2.98 13.46
CA LEU A 47 7.99 -1.54 13.54
C LEU A 47 7.34 -0.79 12.38
N LYS A 48 7.50 -1.26 11.14
CA LYS A 48 6.77 -0.69 9.98
C LYS A 48 5.26 -0.67 10.24
N GLN A 49 4.71 -1.78 10.74
CA GLN A 49 3.29 -1.87 11.05
C GLN A 49 2.89 -0.89 12.17
N ALA A 50 3.68 -0.79 13.25
CA ALA A 50 3.41 0.12 14.36
C ALA A 50 3.27 1.56 13.88
N VAL A 51 4.17 2.00 12.99
CA VAL A 51 4.08 3.37 12.45
C VAL A 51 2.83 3.55 11.59
N LEU A 52 2.50 2.58 10.74
CA LEU A 52 1.32 2.67 9.89
C LEU A 52 0.03 2.70 10.72
N GLN A 53 -0.04 1.91 11.81
CA GLN A 53 -1.15 1.92 12.75
C GLN A 53 -1.25 3.24 13.51
N ALA A 54 -0.12 3.81 13.96
CA ALA A 54 -0.10 5.11 14.62
C ALA A 54 -0.69 6.19 13.69
N ASN A 55 -0.27 6.20 12.41
CA ASN A 55 -0.84 7.11 11.41
C ASN A 55 -2.35 6.85 11.21
N ALA A 56 -2.77 5.59 11.03
CA ALA A 56 -4.19 5.24 10.87
C ALA A 56 -5.06 5.68 12.06
N ARG A 57 -4.52 5.60 13.30
CA ARG A 57 -5.24 6.00 14.51
C ARG A 57 -5.49 7.50 14.54
N VAL A 58 -4.50 8.31 14.16
CA VAL A 58 -4.65 9.77 14.06
C VAL A 58 -5.80 10.10 13.08
N ILE A 59 -5.88 9.43 11.93
CA ILE A 59 -7.01 9.57 10.98
C ILE A 59 -8.35 9.25 11.64
N SER A 60 -8.40 8.20 12.46
CA SER A 60 -9.64 7.72 13.09
C SER A 60 -10.16 8.61 14.23
N GLN A 61 -9.30 9.09 15.14
CA GLN A 61 -9.71 9.93 16.28
C GLN A 61 -10.26 11.27 15.80
N GLU A 62 -9.67 11.79 14.73
CA GLU A 62 -10.14 12.95 14.00
C GLU A 62 -11.56 12.77 13.40
N THR A 63 -11.97 11.55 13.07
CA THR A 63 -13.27 11.26 12.43
C THR A 63 -14.44 11.19 13.43
N PHE A 64 -14.18 10.98 14.73
CA PHE A 64 -15.23 10.74 15.75
C PHE A 64 -15.59 11.95 16.62
N SER A 65 -14.95 13.12 16.44
CA SER A 65 -15.32 14.33 17.18
C SER A 65 -16.55 15.02 16.56
N ASN A 66 -17.74 14.60 17.01
CA ASN A 66 -19.01 15.26 16.71
C ASN A 66 -19.26 16.41 17.70
N GLY A 67 -18.97 17.65 17.29
CA GLY A 67 -19.83 18.78 17.64
C GLY A 67 -19.51 19.65 18.87
N GLU A 68 -18.38 19.48 19.55
CA GLU A 68 -17.93 20.46 20.55
C GLU A 68 -16.46 20.81 20.31
N ILE A 69 -16.21 22.10 20.07
CA ILE A 69 -14.88 22.65 19.77
C ILE A 69 -14.11 22.71 21.08
N GLU A 70 -13.28 21.71 21.35
CA GLU A 70 -12.09 21.95 22.16
C GLU A 70 -10.93 22.32 21.23
N SER A 71 -10.43 23.53 21.47
CA SER A 71 -9.33 24.23 20.83
C SER A 71 -8.26 23.35 20.19
N ALA A 72 -8.01 23.62 18.91
CA ALA A 72 -6.98 23.03 18.07
C ALA A 72 -5.61 22.94 18.77
N SER A 73 -5.29 21.76 19.32
CA SER A 73 -3.90 21.32 19.39
C SER A 73 -3.58 20.71 18.03
N THR A 74 -2.71 21.35 17.26
CA THR A 74 -2.18 20.80 16.02
C THR A 74 -1.33 19.57 16.35
N VAL A 75 -1.95 18.42 16.52
CA VAL A 75 -1.26 17.14 16.69
C VAL A 75 -0.87 16.66 15.29
N ARG A 76 0.33 17.08 14.88
CA ARG A 76 0.89 16.79 13.56
C ARG A 76 1.88 15.63 13.66
N GLY A 77 1.44 14.45 13.18
CA GLY A 77 2.28 13.38 12.63
C GLY A 77 3.10 12.55 13.63
N ALA A 78 3.02 11.22 13.50
CA ALA A 78 3.83 10.25 14.24
C ALA A 78 5.35 10.34 13.87
N GLY A 79 6.19 9.57 14.55
CA GLY A 79 7.67 9.48 14.55
C GLY A 79 8.08 8.40 15.56
N MET A 80 9.32 7.90 15.61
CA MET A 80 9.69 6.73 16.45
C MET A 80 10.84 7.05 17.40
N THR A 81 10.70 6.66 18.67
CA THR A 81 11.82 6.52 19.61
C THR A 81 12.23 5.05 19.70
N HIS A 82 13.53 4.79 19.73
CA HIS A 82 14.16 3.46 19.59
C HIS A 82 13.89 2.44 20.73
N SER A 83 12.87 2.64 21.58
CA SER A 83 12.52 1.72 22.67
C SER A 83 11.61 0.60 22.16
N THR A 84 12.19 -0.43 21.54
CA THR A 84 11.42 -1.59 21.05
C THR A 84 11.52 -2.73 22.05
N ASN A 85 10.42 -3.03 22.73
CA ASN A 85 10.34 -4.19 23.63
C ASN A 85 9.59 -5.33 22.93
N ILE A 86 10.25 -6.46 22.74
CA ILE A 86 9.58 -7.69 22.28
C ILE A 86 8.71 -8.20 23.44
N LEU A 87 7.40 -8.18 23.25
CA LEU A 87 6.43 -8.68 24.22
C LEU A 87 6.22 -10.19 24.10
N LYS A 88 6.19 -10.68 22.86
CA LYS A 88 5.91 -12.08 22.55
C LYS A 88 6.70 -12.50 21.33
N GLU A 89 7.21 -13.72 21.37
CA GLU A 89 7.81 -14.41 20.24
C GLU A 89 7.20 -15.81 20.14
N GLU A 90 6.73 -16.18 18.94
CA GLU A 90 6.09 -17.46 18.68
C GLU A 90 6.60 -18.02 17.35
N ARG A 91 7.10 -19.25 17.38
CA ARG A 91 7.54 -19.97 16.18
C ARG A 91 6.50 -21.02 15.80
N ILE A 92 5.98 -20.93 14.57
CA ILE A 92 5.09 -21.94 13.97
C ILE A 92 5.74 -22.42 12.68
N ASN A 93 6.24 -23.65 12.67
CA ASN A 93 7.07 -24.21 11.60
C ASN A 93 8.29 -23.30 11.35
N ASP A 94 8.43 -22.81 10.11
CA ASP A 94 9.52 -21.94 9.68
C ASP A 94 9.10 -20.47 9.67
N ILE A 95 8.02 -20.09 10.36
CA ILE A 95 7.60 -18.70 10.48
C ILE A 95 7.76 -18.26 11.94
N LEU A 96 8.61 -17.25 12.15
CA LEU A 96 8.74 -16.57 13.42
C LEU A 96 7.77 -15.38 13.46
N THR A 97 6.93 -15.32 14.49
CA THR A 97 6.06 -14.20 14.79
C THR A 97 6.59 -13.44 16.00
N VAL A 98 6.75 -12.13 15.86
CA VAL A 98 7.17 -11.23 16.95
C VAL A 98 6.09 -10.19 17.18
N VAL A 99 5.75 -9.93 18.44
CA VAL A 99 4.92 -8.80 18.86
C VAL A 99 5.80 -7.83 19.62
N VAL A 100 5.82 -6.58 19.16
CA VAL A 100 6.60 -5.50 19.76
C VAL A 100 5.68 -4.44 20.34
N ALA A 101 6.09 -3.87 21.46
CA ALA A 101 5.59 -2.58 21.92
C ALA A 101 6.60 -1.52 21.47
N ALA A 102 6.13 -0.59 20.63
CA ALA A 102 6.93 0.51 20.13
C ALA A 102 6.34 1.84 20.60
N GLU A 103 7.21 2.71 21.10
CA GLU A 103 6.88 4.10 21.38
C GLU A 103 7.01 4.90 20.08
N VAL A 104 5.90 5.53 19.67
CA VAL A 104 5.84 6.29 18.44
C VAL A 104 5.61 7.76 18.81
N THR A 105 6.68 8.56 18.85
CA THR A 105 6.66 10.00 19.20
C THR A 105 6.27 10.91 18.04
N PRO A 106 5.52 12.00 18.25
CA PRO A 106 4.97 12.78 17.14
C PRO A 106 5.95 13.80 16.53
N GLU A 107 7.01 13.36 15.82
CA GLU A 107 7.86 14.25 15.03
C GLU A 107 8.36 13.61 13.72
N HIS A 108 8.15 14.34 12.61
CA HIS A 108 8.85 14.24 11.31
C HIS A 108 9.15 12.84 10.73
N ILE A 109 8.11 12.10 10.34
CA ILE A 109 8.25 10.82 9.60
C ILE A 109 8.68 10.99 8.13
N CYS A 110 8.27 12.07 7.48
CA CYS A 110 8.57 12.30 6.06
C CYS A 110 9.43 13.54 5.90
N SER A 111 10.65 13.35 5.40
CA SER A 111 11.63 14.42 5.16
C SER A 111 11.20 15.43 4.10
N ASN A 112 10.20 15.09 3.27
CA ASN A 112 9.60 15.99 2.29
C ASN A 112 8.47 16.87 2.87
N GLY A 113 8.20 16.80 4.17
CA GLY A 113 7.15 17.58 4.84
C GLY A 113 5.73 17.07 4.58
N ALA A 114 5.56 15.92 3.93
CA ALA A 114 4.23 15.34 3.72
C ALA A 114 3.64 14.86 5.06
N THR A 115 2.57 15.52 5.53
CA THR A 115 1.95 15.26 6.85
C THR A 115 0.43 15.09 6.78
N ASN A 116 -0.12 14.97 5.56
CA ASN A 116 -1.56 14.85 5.41
C ASN A 116 -2.12 13.52 5.95
N LEU A 117 -3.31 13.60 6.55
CA LEU A 117 -4.02 12.50 7.19
C LEU A 117 -5.06 11.84 6.26
N TYR A 118 -5.00 12.14 4.96
CA TYR A 118 -5.97 11.60 4.01
C TYR A 118 -5.59 10.19 3.58
N ARG A 119 -6.60 9.32 3.49
CA ARG A 119 -6.42 7.98 2.92
C ARG A 119 -6.25 8.10 1.42
N LYS A 120 -5.08 7.67 0.93
CA LYS A 120 -4.80 7.58 -0.51
C LYS A 120 -5.49 6.34 -1.07
N LEU A 121 -6.18 6.52 -2.18
CA LEU A 121 -6.78 5.49 -3.00
C LEU A 121 -5.73 4.86 -3.92
N ILE A 122 -5.75 3.54 -3.99
CA ILE A 122 -4.81 2.73 -4.78
C ILE A 122 -5.61 1.75 -5.63
N GLY A 123 -5.31 1.66 -6.91
CA GLY A 123 -5.84 0.61 -7.79
C GLY A 123 -4.84 -0.53 -7.90
N VAL A 124 -5.23 -1.76 -7.55
CA VAL A 124 -4.39 -2.95 -7.73
C VAL A 124 -4.92 -3.75 -8.92
N THR A 125 -4.09 -3.88 -9.96
CA THR A 125 -4.46 -4.55 -11.23
C THR A 125 -4.23 -6.06 -11.17
N SER A 126 -4.47 -6.77 -12.28
CA SER A 126 -4.13 -8.19 -12.38
C SER A 126 -2.62 -8.42 -12.30
N PHE A 127 -2.22 -9.56 -11.75
CA PHE A 127 -0.83 -10.02 -11.77
C PHE A 127 -0.73 -11.23 -12.69
N ALA A 128 -0.26 -11.04 -13.92
CA ALA A 128 -0.18 -12.15 -14.87
C ALA A 128 0.83 -13.21 -14.41
N LEU A 129 0.51 -14.49 -14.64
CA LEU A 129 1.41 -15.60 -14.35
C LEU A 129 2.29 -15.87 -15.57
N GLN A 130 3.61 -15.73 -15.39
CA GLN A 130 4.58 -15.87 -16.47
C GLN A 130 4.54 -17.25 -17.13
N THR A 131 4.40 -18.32 -16.33
CA THR A 131 4.33 -19.70 -16.82
C THR A 131 3.02 -20.36 -16.38
N PRO A 132 1.92 -20.28 -17.16
CA PRO A 132 0.60 -20.77 -16.77
C PRO A 132 0.54 -22.25 -16.34
N GLN A 133 1.40 -23.09 -16.91
CA GLN A 133 1.49 -24.53 -16.62
C GLN A 133 1.84 -24.81 -15.15
N GLN A 134 2.56 -23.89 -14.49
CA GLN A 134 2.90 -24.03 -13.09
C GLN A 134 1.65 -24.03 -12.19
N ALA A 135 0.53 -23.45 -12.64
CA ALA A 135 -0.72 -23.44 -11.87
C ALA A 135 -1.50 -24.77 -11.88
N ASN A 136 -1.06 -25.77 -12.67
CA ASN A 136 -1.75 -27.07 -12.80
C ASN A 136 -1.87 -27.78 -11.43
N LEU A 137 -0.79 -27.82 -10.67
CA LEU A 137 -0.78 -28.45 -9.34
C LEU A 137 -1.66 -27.64 -8.38
N GLY A 138 -2.70 -28.29 -7.85
CA GLY A 138 -3.71 -27.63 -7.02
C GLY A 138 -4.77 -26.85 -7.79
N SER A 139 -4.72 -26.81 -9.12
CA SER A 139 -5.62 -26.04 -9.99
C SER A 139 -5.71 -24.56 -9.58
N ILE A 140 -4.57 -23.92 -9.33
CA ILE A 140 -4.48 -22.53 -8.85
C ILE A 140 -4.46 -21.49 -9.98
N HIS A 141 -5.12 -21.78 -11.10
CA HIS A 141 -5.17 -20.92 -12.30
C HIS A 141 -5.85 -19.56 -12.06
N ASN A 142 -6.60 -19.42 -10.98
CA ASN A 142 -7.21 -18.18 -10.53
C ASN A 142 -6.24 -17.25 -9.77
N ALA A 143 -4.99 -17.67 -9.53
CA ALA A 143 -3.99 -16.86 -8.85
C ALA A 143 -3.79 -15.45 -9.48
N PRO A 144 -3.76 -15.26 -10.82
CA PRO A 144 -3.59 -13.93 -11.41
C PRO A 144 -4.64 -12.88 -11.01
N ARG A 145 -5.83 -13.35 -10.59
CA ARG A 145 -6.94 -12.51 -10.14
C ARG A 145 -7.05 -12.41 -8.63
N LEU A 146 -6.68 -13.47 -7.92
CA LEU A 146 -6.88 -13.58 -6.48
C LEU A 146 -5.65 -13.18 -5.65
N VAL A 147 -4.43 -13.37 -6.16
CA VAL A 147 -3.21 -12.85 -5.53
C VAL A 147 -3.27 -11.32 -5.35
N PRO A 148 -3.54 -10.50 -6.39
CA PRO A 148 -3.69 -9.07 -6.20
C PRO A 148 -4.90 -8.69 -5.35
N ARG A 149 -5.96 -9.52 -5.32
CA ARG A 149 -7.10 -9.29 -4.41
C ARG A 149 -6.72 -9.51 -2.95
N ASP A 150 -5.96 -10.56 -2.64
CA ASP A 150 -5.44 -10.79 -1.30
C ASP A 150 -4.50 -9.64 -0.89
N LEU A 151 -3.68 -9.10 -1.82
CA LEU A 151 -2.86 -7.90 -1.57
C LEU A 151 -3.73 -6.68 -1.20
N VAL A 152 -4.83 -6.44 -1.93
CA VAL A 152 -5.81 -5.38 -1.61
C VAL A 152 -6.36 -5.55 -0.20
N ASP A 153 -6.69 -6.77 0.19
CA ASP A 153 -7.20 -7.08 1.53
C ASP A 153 -6.13 -6.81 2.61
N GLU A 154 -4.86 -7.18 2.37
CA GLU A 154 -3.75 -6.91 3.30
C GLU A 154 -3.41 -5.41 3.42
N ILE A 155 -3.50 -4.63 2.32
CA ILE A 155 -3.34 -3.17 2.37
C ILE A 155 -4.47 -2.53 3.19
N ASN A 156 -5.72 -2.91 2.90
CA ASN A 156 -6.90 -2.32 3.55
C ASN A 156 -6.95 -2.60 5.06
N LYS A 157 -6.45 -3.76 5.52
CA LYS A 157 -6.36 -4.09 6.96
C LYS A 157 -5.50 -3.12 7.76
N GLN A 158 -4.56 -2.41 7.11
CA GLN A 158 -3.67 -1.46 7.78
C GLN A 158 -4.37 -0.12 8.06
N GLY A 159 -5.48 0.18 7.37
CA GLY A 159 -6.38 1.30 7.70
C GLY A 159 -5.95 2.71 7.28
N PHE A 160 -4.71 2.91 6.82
CA PHE A 160 -4.21 4.22 6.38
C PHE A 160 -4.31 4.46 4.86
N LEU A 161 -4.47 3.39 4.07
CA LEU A 161 -4.75 3.44 2.62
C LEU A 161 -6.12 2.89 2.32
N ARG A 162 -6.61 3.19 1.11
CA ARG A 162 -7.79 2.55 0.53
C ARG A 162 -7.43 1.88 -0.78
N ALA A 163 -7.27 0.56 -0.76
CA ALA A 163 -7.00 -0.21 -1.99
C ALA A 163 -8.31 -0.69 -2.64
N LEU A 164 -8.37 -0.58 -3.97
CA LEU A 164 -9.43 -1.06 -4.85
C LEU A 164 -8.89 -2.17 -5.74
N ALA A 165 -9.65 -3.25 -5.87
CA ALA A 165 -9.28 -4.37 -6.73
C ALA A 165 -9.77 -4.12 -8.17
N ALA A 166 -8.84 -3.82 -9.08
CA ALA A 166 -9.07 -3.70 -10.52
C ALA A 166 -8.46 -4.90 -11.26
N THR A 167 -8.66 -6.10 -10.72
CA THR A 167 -7.93 -7.31 -11.14
C THR A 167 -8.30 -7.79 -12.54
N ASN A 168 -9.27 -7.16 -13.21
CA ASN A 168 -9.60 -7.42 -14.62
C ASN A 168 -8.69 -6.67 -15.61
N ILE A 169 -7.89 -5.71 -15.13
CA ILE A 169 -7.01 -4.91 -15.97
C ILE A 169 -5.63 -5.59 -16.01
N GLN A 170 -5.14 -5.90 -17.21
CA GLN A 170 -3.78 -6.40 -17.43
C GLN A 170 -2.93 -5.30 -18.07
N ILE A 171 -1.78 -5.03 -17.47
CA ILE A 171 -0.88 -3.95 -17.87
C ILE A 171 0.17 -4.46 -18.86
N TYR A 172 0.81 -5.60 -18.57
CA TYR A 172 1.95 -6.07 -19.34
C TYR A 172 1.53 -7.10 -20.41
N PRO A 173 1.74 -6.80 -21.71
CA PRO A 173 1.66 -7.80 -22.76
C PRO A 173 2.91 -8.70 -22.81
N ASP A 174 4.08 -8.14 -22.52
CA ASP A 174 5.34 -8.87 -22.40
C ASP A 174 5.73 -8.95 -20.91
N LEU A 175 5.50 -10.13 -20.33
CA LEU A 175 5.73 -10.35 -18.91
C LEU A 175 7.22 -10.38 -18.58
N ILE A 176 8.08 -10.84 -19.49
CA ILE A 176 9.53 -10.97 -19.25
C ILE A 176 10.14 -9.59 -19.06
N ASN A 177 9.74 -8.63 -19.90
CA ASN A 177 10.25 -7.26 -19.88
C ASN A 177 9.40 -6.29 -19.02
N ALA A 178 8.46 -6.77 -18.21
CA ALA A 178 7.80 -5.92 -17.23
C ALA A 178 8.82 -5.33 -16.23
N PRO A 179 8.75 -4.03 -15.86
CA PRO A 179 7.69 -3.08 -16.16
C PRO A 179 7.89 -2.25 -17.44
N THR A 180 9.01 -2.46 -18.16
CA THR A 180 9.44 -1.63 -19.30
C THR A 180 8.84 -2.05 -20.64
N SER A 181 7.86 -2.97 -20.64
CA SER A 181 7.21 -3.43 -21.87
C SER A 181 6.43 -2.30 -22.55
N ASN A 182 6.73 -2.06 -23.82
CA ASN A 182 5.93 -1.18 -24.67
C ASN A 182 4.62 -1.86 -25.08
N ASN A 183 3.57 -1.06 -25.22
CA ASN A 183 2.37 -1.45 -25.95
C ASN A 183 2.74 -1.83 -27.40
N PRO A 184 1.88 -2.59 -28.12
CA PRO A 184 2.10 -2.94 -29.52
C PRO A 184 2.26 -1.73 -30.46
N ASP A 185 1.79 -0.54 -30.06
CA ASP A 185 1.95 0.73 -30.79
C ASP A 185 3.24 1.49 -30.43
N GLY A 186 4.10 0.92 -29.59
CA GLY A 186 5.36 1.51 -29.15
C GLY A 186 5.25 2.51 -28.00
N SER A 187 4.04 2.81 -27.51
CA SER A 187 3.85 3.64 -26.32
C SER A 187 4.15 2.85 -25.04
N LEU A 188 4.65 3.50 -23.99
CA LEU A 188 4.72 2.86 -22.67
C LEU A 188 3.29 2.58 -22.18
N THR A 189 3.11 1.49 -21.42
CA THR A 189 1.79 1.18 -20.85
C THR A 189 1.24 2.39 -20.10
N ASP A 190 0.06 2.88 -20.49
CA ASP A 190 -0.48 4.15 -19.99
C ASP A 190 -1.13 3.97 -18.61
N VAL A 191 -0.27 3.77 -17.60
CA VAL A 191 -0.68 3.61 -16.20
C VAL A 191 -1.37 4.88 -15.68
N ALA A 192 -1.02 6.06 -16.21
CA ALA A 192 -1.68 7.31 -15.85
C ALA A 192 -3.16 7.29 -16.26
N ARG A 193 -3.49 6.80 -17.47
CA ARG A 193 -4.89 6.60 -17.88
C ARG A 193 -5.62 5.60 -16.99
N ILE A 194 -4.98 4.51 -16.58
CA ILE A 194 -5.58 3.55 -15.64
C ILE A 194 -5.87 4.24 -14.28
N GLY A 195 -4.95 5.07 -13.80
CA GLY A 195 -5.13 5.88 -12.59
C GLY A 195 -6.33 6.83 -12.70
N GLU A 196 -6.45 7.52 -13.84
CA GLU A 196 -7.55 8.43 -14.16
C GLU A 196 -8.90 7.70 -14.23
N ASP A 197 -8.98 6.60 -14.98
CA ASP A 197 -10.20 5.79 -15.16
C ASP A 197 -10.70 5.19 -13.83
N LEU A 198 -9.77 4.73 -12.99
CA LEU A 198 -10.10 4.18 -11.67
C LEU A 198 -10.33 5.27 -10.61
N GLY A 199 -9.94 6.52 -10.88
CA GLY A 199 -9.99 7.62 -9.92
C GLY A 199 -9.08 7.41 -8.72
N VAL A 200 -7.92 6.78 -8.91
CA VAL A 200 -6.96 6.44 -7.85
C VAL A 200 -5.67 7.26 -7.99
N GLN A 201 -5.02 7.60 -6.87
CA GLN A 201 -3.76 8.35 -6.93
C GLN A 201 -2.56 7.48 -7.27
N TYR A 202 -2.63 6.18 -7.00
CA TYR A 202 -1.53 5.26 -7.24
C TYR A 202 -2.05 3.96 -7.84
N VAL A 203 -1.25 3.36 -8.72
CA VAL A 203 -1.57 2.08 -9.35
C VAL A 203 -0.51 1.06 -8.97
N VAL A 204 -0.95 -0.09 -8.47
CA VAL A 204 -0.11 -1.25 -8.19
C VAL A 204 -0.37 -2.31 -9.25
N SER A 205 0.70 -2.82 -9.81
CA SER A 205 0.68 -3.92 -10.77
C SER A 205 1.73 -4.95 -10.40
N GLY A 206 1.76 -6.07 -11.11
CA GLY A 206 2.74 -7.10 -10.83
C GLY A 206 2.75 -8.24 -11.82
N VAL A 207 3.74 -9.11 -11.65
CA VAL A 207 3.88 -10.36 -12.40
C VAL A 207 4.16 -11.48 -11.40
N ILE A 208 3.40 -12.57 -11.50
CA ILE A 208 3.74 -13.81 -10.79
C ILE A 208 4.80 -14.51 -11.63
N ARG A 209 6.05 -14.44 -11.16
CA ARG A 209 7.23 -14.94 -11.87
C ARG A 209 7.33 -16.45 -11.83
N ASP A 210 7.09 -17.03 -10.66
CA ASP A 210 7.26 -18.46 -10.46
C ASP A 210 6.33 -18.97 -9.35
N ILE A 211 5.52 -19.96 -9.72
CA ILE A 211 4.79 -20.80 -8.76
C ILE A 211 5.05 -22.29 -9.02
N GLY A 212 6.17 -22.63 -9.63
CA GLY A 212 6.58 -24.00 -9.93
C GLY A 212 7.19 -24.73 -8.72
N PRO A 213 7.37 -26.06 -8.81
CA PRO A 213 8.18 -26.80 -7.84
C PRO A 213 9.64 -26.32 -7.89
N VAL A 214 10.33 -26.23 -6.74
CA VAL A 214 11.75 -25.81 -6.67
C VAL A 214 12.65 -26.78 -7.44
N ASN A 215 12.35 -28.07 -7.33
CA ASN A 215 13.05 -29.13 -8.04
C ASN A 215 12.13 -29.62 -9.16
N GLU A 216 12.18 -28.98 -10.34
CA GLU A 216 11.73 -29.66 -11.55
C GLU A 216 12.61 -30.89 -11.71
N LEU A 217 12.08 -32.07 -11.36
CA LEU A 217 12.68 -33.35 -11.71
C LEU A 217 13.05 -33.28 -13.20
N GLU A 218 14.34 -33.41 -13.48
CA GLU A 218 14.93 -33.18 -14.79
C GLU A 218 14.04 -33.67 -15.95
N PRO A 219 13.67 -32.79 -16.91
CA PRO A 219 12.80 -33.17 -18.03
C PRO A 219 13.38 -34.28 -18.92
N ASN A 220 14.67 -34.59 -18.79
CA ASN A 220 15.43 -35.43 -19.71
C ASN A 220 16.01 -36.72 -19.10
N LYS A 221 15.40 -37.28 -18.06
CA LYS A 221 15.60 -38.69 -17.71
C LYS A 221 14.41 -39.54 -18.13
N ALA A 222 14.09 -39.49 -19.44
CA ALA A 222 13.39 -40.57 -20.11
C ALA A 222 14.30 -41.82 -20.13
N ASN A 223 14.43 -42.48 -18.98
CA ASN A 223 14.92 -43.84 -18.90
C ASN A 223 13.86 -44.72 -19.58
N VAL A 224 14.10 -45.04 -20.84
CA VAL A 224 13.28 -45.93 -21.70
C VAL A 224 13.13 -47.35 -21.11
N PHE A 225 13.79 -47.66 -20.00
CA PHE A 225 13.65 -48.92 -19.29
C PHE A 225 13.63 -48.72 -17.77
N LYS A 226 12.48 -48.34 -17.19
CA LYS A 226 12.20 -48.59 -15.77
C LYS A 226 10.88 -49.33 -15.60
N ASN A 227 11.07 -50.63 -15.37
CA ASN A 227 10.10 -51.63 -14.99
C ASN A 227 9.23 -51.21 -13.78
N PHE A 228 7.94 -51.51 -13.86
CA PHE A 228 7.02 -52.00 -12.81
C PHE A 228 7.47 -51.97 -11.34
N LYS A 229 7.86 -50.79 -10.84
CA LYS A 229 7.79 -50.46 -9.42
C LYS A 229 7.24 -49.05 -9.34
N HIS A 230 6.24 -48.86 -8.48
CA HIS A 230 5.65 -47.56 -8.16
C HIS A 230 6.79 -46.59 -7.82
N GLU A 231 7.24 -45.82 -8.80
CA GLU A 231 8.10 -44.67 -8.57
C GLU A 231 7.19 -43.65 -7.91
N GLU A 232 7.31 -43.58 -6.58
CA GLU A 232 6.47 -42.79 -5.70
C GLU A 232 6.34 -41.38 -6.28
N ASN A 233 5.14 -41.07 -6.77
CA ASN A 233 4.69 -39.74 -7.15
C ASN A 233 4.70 -38.82 -5.91
N LYS A 234 5.86 -38.51 -5.35
CA LYS A 234 6.00 -37.47 -4.33
C LYS A 234 5.86 -36.13 -5.05
N THR A 235 4.60 -35.73 -5.26
CA THR A 235 4.20 -34.38 -5.67
C THR A 235 4.11 -33.42 -4.50
N SER A 236 4.42 -33.92 -3.30
CA SER A 236 4.64 -33.10 -2.13
C SER A 236 6.10 -32.67 -2.08
N GLY A 237 6.34 -31.39 -1.88
CA GLY A 237 7.69 -30.84 -1.85
C GLY A 237 7.68 -29.31 -1.95
N PRO A 238 8.88 -28.70 -1.91
CA PRO A 238 9.01 -27.26 -1.91
C PRO A 238 8.59 -26.66 -3.26
N ARG A 239 7.83 -25.58 -3.19
CA ARG A 239 7.29 -24.84 -4.33
C ARG A 239 7.64 -23.36 -4.20
N ASN A 240 8.07 -22.75 -5.29
CA ASN A 240 8.38 -21.33 -5.36
C ASN A 240 7.10 -20.50 -5.28
N PHE A 241 7.21 -19.32 -4.70
CA PHE A 241 6.25 -18.24 -4.81
C PHE A 241 7.02 -16.95 -5.04
N ALA A 242 7.15 -16.58 -6.32
CA ALA A 242 7.89 -15.42 -6.76
C ALA A 242 6.95 -14.41 -7.41
N ILE A 243 6.91 -13.19 -6.90
CA ILE A 243 6.11 -12.09 -7.44
C ILE A 243 6.94 -10.82 -7.54
N ASP A 244 6.77 -10.10 -8.64
CA ASP A 244 7.25 -8.72 -8.78
C ASP A 244 6.08 -7.77 -8.62
N ILE A 245 6.30 -6.69 -7.86
CA ILE A 245 5.31 -5.64 -7.63
C ILE A 245 5.88 -4.29 -8.07
N TYR A 246 5.08 -3.56 -8.83
CA TYR A 246 5.41 -2.24 -9.35
C TYR A 246 4.36 -1.25 -8.86
N LEU A 247 4.83 -0.14 -8.30
CA LEU A 247 4.01 0.95 -7.79
C LEU A 247 4.23 2.20 -8.64
N TYR A 248 3.14 2.72 -9.18
CA TYR A 248 3.12 3.89 -10.05
C TYR A 248 2.38 5.05 -9.43
N ASP A 249 2.82 6.25 -9.79
CA ASP A 249 2.04 7.47 -9.65
C ASP A 249 0.91 7.49 -10.70
N GLY A 250 -0.33 7.61 -10.25
CA GLY A 250 -1.53 7.55 -11.10
C GLY A 250 -1.77 8.80 -11.96
N PHE A 251 -0.99 9.88 -11.78
CA PHE A 251 -1.15 11.13 -12.55
C PHE A 251 -0.09 11.29 -13.64
N SER A 252 1.15 10.91 -13.32
CA SER A 252 2.30 11.00 -14.21
C SER A 252 2.64 9.68 -14.90
N GLY A 253 2.19 8.54 -14.36
CA GLY A 253 2.60 7.21 -14.81
C GLY A 253 4.03 6.84 -14.39
N ALA A 254 4.68 7.65 -13.55
CA ALA A 254 6.04 7.40 -13.11
C ALA A 254 6.11 6.15 -12.19
N LEU A 255 7.10 5.29 -12.43
CA LEU A 255 7.42 4.18 -11.54
C LEU A 255 8.08 4.72 -10.26
N LEU A 256 7.39 4.58 -9.13
CA LEU A 256 7.86 5.06 -7.82
C LEU A 256 8.67 4.00 -7.08
N PHE A 257 8.32 2.72 -7.26
CA PHE A 257 8.92 1.61 -6.56
C PHE A 257 8.71 0.30 -7.32
N GLU A 258 9.73 -0.54 -7.29
CA GLU A 258 9.74 -1.89 -7.84
C GLU A 258 10.40 -2.81 -6.81
N GLN A 259 9.79 -3.98 -6.59
CA GLN A 259 10.33 -4.97 -5.67
C GLN A 259 9.92 -6.39 -6.07
N SER A 260 10.90 -7.28 -6.07
CA SER A 260 10.71 -8.72 -6.17
C SER A 260 10.62 -9.35 -4.79
N TYR A 261 9.68 -10.27 -4.65
CA TYR A 261 9.52 -11.13 -3.48
C TYR A 261 9.64 -12.57 -3.94
N PHE A 262 10.49 -13.34 -3.25
CA PHE A 262 10.73 -14.75 -3.57
C PHE A 262 10.76 -15.54 -2.28
N GLU A 263 9.89 -16.53 -2.18
CA GLU A 263 9.89 -17.48 -1.09
C GLU A 263 9.62 -18.89 -1.61
N SER A 264 9.90 -19.88 -0.77
CA SER A 264 9.55 -21.27 -1.01
C SER A 264 8.68 -21.81 0.12
N GLY A 265 7.70 -22.63 -0.23
CA GLY A 265 6.84 -23.29 0.75
C GLY A 265 6.52 -24.72 0.37
N GLU A 266 6.50 -25.59 1.37
CA GLU A 266 6.06 -26.98 1.20
C GLU A 266 4.62 -27.07 0.67
N TRP A 267 4.47 -27.73 -0.48
CA TRP A 267 3.20 -28.21 -0.98
C TRP A 267 2.96 -29.60 -0.40
N ASN A 268 2.06 -29.73 0.58
CA ASN A 268 1.84 -30.98 1.31
C ASN A 268 0.53 -31.70 0.93
N LEU A 269 -0.06 -31.35 -0.22
CA LEU A 269 -1.29 -31.95 -0.72
C LEU A 269 -1.01 -32.91 -1.87
N ASP A 270 -1.78 -34.00 -1.90
CA ASP A 270 -1.80 -34.94 -3.03
C ASP A 270 -2.15 -34.22 -4.35
N LYS A 271 -1.52 -34.63 -5.45
CA LYS A 271 -1.70 -34.04 -6.79
C LYS A 271 -3.14 -34.08 -7.31
N SER A 272 -3.96 -35.02 -6.87
CA SER A 272 -5.36 -35.13 -7.25
C SER A 272 -6.22 -34.01 -6.64
N ILE A 273 -5.74 -33.39 -5.55
CA ILE A 273 -6.48 -32.36 -4.83
C ILE A 273 -6.40 -31.04 -5.60
N ARG A 274 -7.57 -30.57 -6.05
CA ARG A 274 -7.75 -29.27 -6.71
C ARG A 274 -8.26 -28.26 -5.69
N THR A 275 -7.35 -27.54 -5.05
CA THR A 275 -7.73 -26.56 -4.01
C THR A 275 -8.22 -25.24 -4.60
N GLY A 276 -7.67 -24.82 -5.74
CA GLY A 276 -7.78 -23.43 -6.21
C GLY A 276 -7.03 -22.46 -5.29
N TYR A 277 -6.50 -21.37 -5.86
CA TYR A 277 -5.87 -20.34 -5.04
C TYR A 277 -6.92 -19.72 -4.11
N GLY A 278 -6.53 -19.44 -2.87
CA GLY A 278 -7.34 -18.69 -1.91
C GLY A 278 -8.45 -19.46 -1.21
N SER A 279 -8.70 -20.73 -1.55
CA SER A 279 -9.67 -21.55 -0.82
C SER A 279 -9.23 -21.80 0.64
N PRO A 280 -10.15 -22.11 1.57
CA PRO A 280 -9.78 -22.43 2.95
C PRO A 280 -8.74 -23.56 3.04
N ARG A 281 -8.87 -24.58 2.17
CA ARG A 281 -7.91 -25.68 2.09
C ARG A 281 -6.54 -25.20 1.62
N PHE A 282 -6.47 -24.34 0.59
CA PHE A 282 -5.21 -23.73 0.15
C PHE A 282 -4.57 -22.89 1.25
N LYS A 283 -5.34 -22.01 1.90
CA LYS A 283 -4.87 -21.11 2.97
C LYS A 283 -4.29 -21.85 4.18
N ASN A 284 -4.74 -23.08 4.43
CA ASN A 284 -4.25 -23.91 5.52
C ASN A 284 -2.97 -24.71 5.18
N THR A 285 -2.58 -24.79 3.90
CA THR A 285 -1.29 -25.41 3.50
C THR A 285 -0.10 -24.57 3.94
N HIS A 286 1.08 -25.18 4.04
CA HIS A 286 2.30 -24.43 4.31
C HIS A 286 2.58 -23.42 3.19
N PHE A 287 2.54 -23.85 1.92
CA PHE A 287 2.62 -22.96 0.75
C PHE A 287 1.65 -21.77 0.81
N GLY A 288 0.38 -21.99 1.19
CA GLY A 288 -0.61 -20.93 1.31
C GLY A 288 -0.29 -19.92 2.42
N LYS A 289 0.33 -20.36 3.53
CA LYS A 289 0.82 -19.46 4.59
C LYS A 289 2.03 -18.64 4.13
N ILE A 290 2.94 -19.24 3.38
CA ILE A 290 4.08 -18.52 2.77
C ILE A 290 3.60 -17.47 1.78
N ALA A 291 2.66 -17.82 0.89
CA ALA A 291 2.07 -16.86 -0.05
C ALA A 291 1.41 -15.68 0.69
N LYS A 292 0.66 -15.96 1.77
CA LYS A 292 0.07 -14.91 2.62
C LYS A 292 1.15 -14.02 3.25
N GLN A 293 2.24 -14.61 3.73
CA GLN A 293 3.35 -13.87 4.34
C GLN A 293 4.02 -12.91 3.35
N VAL A 294 4.28 -13.38 2.13
CA VAL A 294 4.80 -12.56 1.04
C VAL A 294 3.87 -11.38 0.75
N LEU A 295 2.56 -11.63 0.64
CA LEU A 295 1.58 -10.58 0.36
C LEU A 295 1.43 -9.58 1.50
N TRP A 296 1.55 -10.02 2.74
CA TRP A 296 1.55 -9.12 3.88
C TRP A 296 2.79 -8.22 3.91
N GLN A 297 3.97 -8.77 3.63
CA GLN A 297 5.19 -7.98 3.50
C GLN A 297 5.10 -6.97 2.35
N ALA A 298 4.63 -7.42 1.18
CA ALA A 298 4.37 -6.55 0.04
C ALA A 298 3.38 -5.42 0.36
N ALA A 299 2.32 -5.73 1.11
CA ALA A 299 1.38 -4.73 1.58
C ALA A 299 2.07 -3.71 2.48
N LEU A 300 2.86 -4.12 3.47
CA LEU A 300 3.59 -3.22 4.37
C LEU A 300 4.60 -2.33 3.63
N ASP A 301 5.32 -2.88 2.65
CA ASP A 301 6.29 -2.13 1.86
C ASP A 301 5.61 -1.10 0.95
N THR A 302 4.60 -1.52 0.17
CA THR A 302 3.75 -0.62 -0.64
C THR A 302 3.22 0.52 0.23
N SER A 303 2.74 0.14 1.40
CA SER A 303 2.16 1.04 2.35
C SER A 303 3.13 2.09 2.89
N SER A 304 4.30 1.63 3.33
CA SER A 304 5.37 2.47 3.85
C SER A 304 5.87 3.46 2.79
N ARG A 305 5.97 3.03 1.52
CA ARG A 305 6.37 3.88 0.39
C ARG A 305 5.36 4.99 0.12
N LEU A 306 4.07 4.68 0.15
CA LEU A 306 3.00 5.64 -0.13
C LEU A 306 2.69 6.57 1.04
N ARG A 307 3.06 6.21 2.27
CA ARG A 307 2.87 7.05 3.45
C ARG A 307 3.41 8.46 3.25
N CYS A 308 4.61 8.62 2.67
CA CYS A 308 5.24 9.91 2.46
C CYS A 308 4.92 10.60 1.13
N GLN A 309 4.05 10.01 0.30
CA GLN A 309 3.60 10.67 -0.91
C GLN A 309 2.47 11.68 -0.61
N PRO A 310 2.27 12.73 -1.40
CA PRO A 310 1.15 13.64 -1.18
C PRO A 310 -0.20 12.93 -1.40
N PHE A 311 -1.25 13.49 -0.81
CA PHE A 311 -2.62 13.20 -1.22
C PHE A 311 -3.00 14.10 -2.39
N MET A 312 -3.62 13.52 -3.42
CA MET A 312 -4.01 14.22 -4.64
C MET A 312 -5.44 13.85 -5.03
N ALA A 313 -6.21 14.78 -5.58
CA ALA A 313 -7.55 14.47 -6.10
C ALA A 313 -7.88 15.37 -7.30
N ASN A 314 -8.54 14.81 -8.31
CA ASN A 314 -8.96 15.53 -9.50
C ASN A 314 -10.15 16.46 -9.20
N ILE A 315 -10.09 17.63 -9.80
CA ILE A 315 -11.23 18.52 -9.98
C ILE A 315 -12.00 18.03 -11.21
N PHE A 316 -13.20 17.48 -10.99
CA PHE A 316 -14.02 16.96 -12.10
C PHE A 316 -15.12 17.92 -12.55
N ARG A 317 -15.37 19.00 -11.78
CA ARG A 317 -16.39 20.01 -12.12
C ARG A 317 -16.10 21.32 -11.41
N THR A 318 -16.35 22.44 -12.10
CA THR A 318 -16.31 23.80 -11.55
C THR A 318 -17.62 24.53 -11.86
N GLU A 319 -18.16 25.28 -10.89
CA GLU A 319 -19.42 26.03 -11.00
C GLU A 319 -19.36 27.34 -10.22
N GLY A 320 -19.17 28.46 -10.92
CA GLY A 320 -18.97 29.74 -10.25
C GLY A 320 -17.73 29.69 -9.36
N ASN A 321 -17.88 29.90 -8.04
CA ASN A 321 -16.80 29.75 -7.07
C ASN A 321 -16.71 28.34 -6.46
N ARG A 322 -17.55 27.38 -6.87
CA ARG A 322 -17.55 26.01 -6.35
C ARG A 322 -16.71 25.07 -7.20
N VAL A 323 -16.01 24.15 -6.54
CA VAL A 323 -15.14 23.14 -7.16
C VAL A 323 -15.50 21.78 -6.60
N HIS A 324 -15.78 20.81 -7.47
CA HIS A 324 -16.04 19.43 -7.07
C HIS A 324 -14.77 18.59 -7.24
N ILE A 325 -14.38 17.92 -6.15
CA ILE A 325 -13.16 17.14 -6.03
C ILE A 325 -13.53 15.65 -5.90
N ASN A 326 -12.87 14.77 -6.63
CA ASN A 326 -13.16 13.33 -6.68
C ASN A 326 -12.67 12.55 -5.42
N ALA A 327 -12.74 13.18 -4.26
CA ALA A 327 -12.47 12.56 -2.98
C ALA A 327 -13.40 13.15 -1.91
N GLY A 328 -13.77 12.33 -0.93
CA GLY A 328 -14.77 12.66 0.08
C GLY A 328 -14.46 12.05 1.44
N SER A 329 -15.49 11.78 2.24
CA SER A 329 -15.32 11.32 3.63
C SER A 329 -14.63 9.95 3.73
N ILE A 330 -14.73 9.10 2.70
CA ILE A 330 -13.99 7.82 2.67
C ILE A 330 -12.46 8.05 2.63
N ALA A 331 -12.03 9.14 1.99
CA ALA A 331 -10.63 9.57 1.98
C ALA A 331 -10.24 10.33 3.26
N GLY A 332 -11.19 10.56 4.18
CA GLY A 332 -10.97 11.34 5.39
C GLY A 332 -11.12 12.85 5.22
N ILE A 333 -11.66 13.33 4.08
CA ILE A 333 -11.92 14.76 3.87
C ILE A 333 -13.05 15.22 4.80
N LYS A 334 -12.85 16.38 5.41
CA LYS A 334 -13.79 17.01 6.33
C LYS A 334 -14.22 18.39 5.86
N LEU A 335 -15.22 18.93 6.54
CA LEU A 335 -15.62 20.33 6.39
C LEU A 335 -14.46 21.25 6.80
N ASP A 336 -14.30 22.35 6.08
CA ASP A 336 -13.28 23.38 6.27
C ASP A 336 -11.82 22.95 6.06
N ASP A 337 -11.59 21.72 5.62
CA ASP A 337 -10.30 21.30 5.07
C ASP A 337 -9.88 22.23 3.93
N THR A 338 -8.57 22.45 3.80
CA THR A 338 -8.03 23.30 2.72
C THR A 338 -7.05 22.54 1.86
N PHE A 339 -7.15 22.76 0.55
CA PHE A 339 -6.25 22.16 -0.43
C PHE A 339 -5.62 23.21 -1.34
N GLY A 340 -4.38 22.98 -1.76
CA GLY A 340 -3.74 23.76 -2.80
C GLY A 340 -4.12 23.24 -4.18
N VAL A 341 -4.46 24.13 -5.11
CA VAL A 341 -4.75 23.78 -6.51
C VAL A 341 -3.46 23.74 -7.31
N TYR A 342 -3.30 22.69 -8.12
CA TYR A 342 -2.21 22.49 -9.05
C TYR A 342 -2.78 22.30 -10.45
N ARG A 343 -2.20 23.03 -11.40
CA ARG A 343 -2.57 22.93 -12.81
C ARG A 343 -1.80 21.83 -13.49
N ARG A 344 -2.51 21.05 -14.30
CA ARG A 344 -1.93 19.97 -15.11
C ARG A 344 -1.45 20.54 -16.45
N TYR A 345 -0.18 20.32 -16.76
CA TYR A 345 0.42 20.63 -18.05
C TYR A 345 1.01 19.37 -18.68
N GLN A 346 1.03 19.34 -20.01
CA GLN A 346 1.80 18.35 -20.76
C GLN A 346 3.10 18.99 -21.24
N VAL A 347 4.21 18.34 -20.93
CA VAL A 347 5.53 18.68 -21.45
C VAL A 347 6.08 17.50 -22.22
N PHE A 348 6.88 17.74 -23.25
CA PHE A 348 7.40 16.68 -24.11
C PHE A 348 8.89 16.49 -23.84
N ASN A 349 9.31 15.24 -23.71
CA ASN A 349 10.73 14.92 -23.58
C ASN A 349 11.43 15.01 -24.96
N GLN A 350 12.74 14.73 -25.00
CA GLN A 350 13.56 14.77 -26.22
C GLN A 350 13.04 13.86 -27.34
N LEU A 351 12.32 12.79 -26.98
CA LEU A 351 11.73 11.81 -27.89
C LEU A 351 10.28 12.14 -28.26
N GLN A 352 9.77 13.33 -27.90
CA GLN A 352 8.37 13.75 -28.09
C GLN A 352 7.35 12.89 -27.33
N ASN A 353 7.76 12.20 -26.27
CA ASN A 353 6.81 11.52 -25.39
C ASN A 353 6.20 12.53 -24.41
N PRO A 354 4.86 12.54 -24.22
CA PRO A 354 4.21 13.42 -23.27
C PRO A 354 4.54 13.01 -21.83
N LEU A 355 4.78 14.01 -20.98
CA LEU A 355 4.96 13.90 -19.54
C LEU A 355 3.99 14.84 -18.85
N THR A 356 3.37 14.38 -17.76
CA THR A 356 2.52 15.23 -16.91
C THR A 356 3.38 16.08 -15.98
N GLN A 357 3.18 17.39 -15.98
CA GLN A 357 3.74 18.32 -15.02
C GLN A 357 2.62 18.97 -14.20
N LEU A 358 2.80 19.05 -12.88
CA LEU A 358 1.88 19.71 -11.95
C LEU A 358 2.50 21.01 -11.43
N ASN A 359 1.87 22.14 -11.71
CA ASN A 359 2.35 23.45 -11.26
C ASN A 359 1.41 24.04 -10.21
N ASN A 360 1.96 24.45 -9.06
CA ASN A 360 1.19 25.11 -8.02
C ASN A 360 0.56 26.40 -8.56
N ALA A 361 -0.77 26.49 -8.48
CA ALA A 361 -1.51 27.65 -8.97
C ALA A 361 -1.58 28.79 -7.94
N ASN A 362 -1.05 28.59 -6.73
CA ASN A 362 -1.15 29.49 -5.57
C ASN A 362 -2.60 29.82 -5.19
N ILE A 363 -3.51 28.89 -5.46
CA ILE A 363 -4.94 28.97 -5.13
C ILE A 363 -5.23 27.97 -4.02
N LYS A 364 -6.07 28.38 -3.07
CA LYS A 364 -6.57 27.51 -2.01
C LYS A 364 -8.07 27.31 -2.17
N ILE A 365 -8.52 26.08 -1.97
CA ILE A 365 -9.93 25.70 -1.89
C ILE A 365 -10.23 25.34 -0.44
N THR A 366 -11.39 25.76 0.07
CA THR A 366 -11.90 25.35 1.39
C THR A 366 -13.14 24.47 1.22
N ILE A 367 -13.16 23.29 1.84
CA ILE A 367 -14.27 22.33 1.71
C ILE A 367 -15.51 22.83 2.46
N LYS A 368 -16.65 22.83 1.77
CA LYS A 368 -17.96 23.26 2.31
C LYS A 368 -19.02 22.17 2.32
N GLN A 369 -18.82 21.11 1.55
CA GLN A 369 -19.67 19.93 1.59
C GLN A 369 -18.85 18.68 1.35
N VAL A 370 -19.17 17.61 2.08
CA VAL A 370 -18.51 16.31 1.95
C VAL A 370 -19.55 15.24 1.66
N GLN A 371 -19.30 14.46 0.63
CA GLN A 371 -20.02 13.24 0.28
C GLN A 371 -19.08 12.04 0.47
N PRO A 372 -19.57 10.78 0.43
CA PRO A 372 -18.69 9.62 0.61
C PRO A 372 -17.52 9.58 -0.39
N ASN A 373 -17.80 9.81 -1.67
CA ASN A 373 -16.82 9.68 -2.77
C ASN A 373 -16.33 11.00 -3.36
N PHE A 374 -16.95 12.14 -3.00
CA PHE A 374 -16.56 13.45 -3.52
C PHE A 374 -16.79 14.54 -2.48
N SER A 375 -16.23 15.72 -2.72
CA SER A 375 -16.43 16.90 -1.89
C SER A 375 -16.62 18.12 -2.77
N ILE A 376 -17.23 19.15 -2.19
CA ILE A 376 -17.41 20.44 -2.83
C ILE A 376 -16.69 21.47 -1.97
N GLY A 377 -15.75 22.16 -2.58
CA GLY A 377 -15.06 23.28 -1.97
C GLY A 377 -15.42 24.59 -2.63
N GLU A 378 -15.14 25.68 -1.93
CA GLU A 378 -15.32 27.05 -2.39
C GLU A 378 -13.98 27.75 -2.55
N LEU A 379 -13.90 28.57 -3.61
CA LEU A 379 -12.84 29.50 -3.92
C LEU A 379 -13.22 30.90 -3.43
N ASN A 380 -12.21 31.74 -3.20
CA ASN A 380 -12.42 33.15 -2.81
C ASN A 380 -13.11 33.97 -3.90
N ILE A 381 -12.96 33.58 -5.18
CA ILE A 381 -13.58 34.21 -6.35
C ILE A 381 -13.96 33.12 -7.37
N ASP A 382 -14.64 33.50 -8.46
CA ASP A 382 -15.07 32.58 -9.52
C ASP A 382 -13.88 31.80 -10.13
N ALA A 383 -14.06 30.49 -10.30
CA ALA A 383 -13.09 29.56 -10.86
C ALA A 383 -12.60 29.98 -12.25
N ARG A 384 -13.45 30.62 -13.07
CA ARG A 384 -13.09 31.11 -14.40
C ARG A 384 -12.10 32.26 -14.35
N ILE A 385 -12.20 33.14 -13.35
CA ILE A 385 -11.25 34.25 -13.16
C ILE A 385 -9.88 33.69 -12.74
N LEU A 386 -9.89 32.66 -11.89
CA LEU A 386 -8.69 31.96 -11.44
C LEU A 386 -8.15 30.94 -12.46
N ASN A 387 -8.85 30.75 -13.58
CA ASN A 387 -8.57 29.71 -14.58
C ASN A 387 -8.31 28.34 -13.93
N VAL A 388 -9.23 27.92 -13.05
CA VAL A 388 -9.30 26.57 -12.48
C VAL A 388 -10.17 25.73 -13.41
N GLN A 389 -9.60 24.65 -13.93
CA GLN A 389 -10.20 23.82 -14.98
C GLN A 389 -10.58 22.44 -14.47
N GLN A 390 -11.40 21.74 -15.23
CA GLN A 390 -11.56 20.29 -15.05
C GLN A 390 -10.20 19.62 -15.35
N GLN A 391 -9.88 18.54 -14.64
CA GLN A 391 -8.58 17.84 -14.66
C GLN A 391 -7.41 18.56 -13.97
N ASP A 392 -7.59 19.77 -13.45
CA ASP A 392 -6.69 20.29 -12.42
C ASP A 392 -6.78 19.41 -11.17
N VAL A 393 -5.74 19.42 -10.34
CA VAL A 393 -5.67 18.56 -9.16
C VAL A 393 -5.56 19.40 -7.90
N VAL A 394 -6.14 18.91 -6.82
CA VAL A 394 -5.89 19.42 -5.47
C VAL A 394 -4.84 18.55 -4.81
N ILE A 395 -3.89 19.17 -4.11
CA ILE A 395 -2.83 18.46 -3.40
C ILE A 395 -2.81 18.89 -1.94
N ALA A 396 -2.71 17.90 -1.05
CA ALA A 396 -2.34 18.07 0.35
C ALA A 396 -1.01 17.36 0.59
N TRP A 397 -0.01 18.11 1.06
CA TRP A 397 1.30 17.59 1.43
C TRP A 397 1.26 17.04 2.85
#